data_AF-A0A2H9LB89-F1
#
_entry.id   AF-A0A2H9LB89-F1
#
_cell.length_a   1.000
_cell.length_b   1.000
_cell.length_c   1.000
_cell.angle_alpha   90.00
_cell.angle_beta   90.00
_cell.angle_gamma   90.00
#
_symmetry.space_group_name_H-M   'P 1'
#
loop_
_entity.id
_entity.type
_entity.pdbx_description
1 polymer ?
#
loop_
_entity_poly.entity_id
_entity_poly.type
_entity_poly.pdbx_seq_one_letter_code
_entity_poly.pdbx_strand_id
1 'polypeptide(L)' 'LSYAKEDASLAAELELKAEKRGTPVFRTDVMIAAMAMNNGAKLCTLDMKHFKPLESLGLKLFK' A
#
# COMPACT_ATOMS: atom_id res chain seq x y z
N LEU A 1 -11.03 9.14 -7.71
CA LEU A 1 -9.72 8.45 -7.79
C LEU A 1 -9.87 7.30 -8.76
N SER A 2 -9.10 7.30 -9.83
CA SER A 2 -9.04 6.19 -10.79
C SER A 2 -7.70 5.49 -10.62
N TYR A 3 -7.68 4.16 -10.70
CA TYR A 3 -6.45 3.39 -10.63
C TYR A 3 -5.65 3.55 -11.91
N ALA A 4 -4.44 4.10 -11.81
CA ALA A 4 -3.58 4.43 -12.95
C ALA A 4 -2.39 3.46 -13.11
N LYS A 5 -1.65 3.59 -14.21
CA LYS A 5 -0.48 2.75 -14.50
C LYS A 5 0.61 2.90 -13.44
N GLU A 6 0.74 4.10 -12.89
CA GLU A 6 1.69 4.47 -11.85
C GLU A 6 1.36 3.75 -10.54
N ASP A 7 0.06 3.63 -10.23
CA ASP A 7 -0.41 2.85 -9.08
C ASP A 7 -0.08 1.37 -9.26
N ALA A 8 -0.28 0.82 -10.46
CA ALA A 8 0.06 -0.57 -10.76
C ALA A 8 1.56 -0.86 -10.67
N SER A 9 2.38 0.07 -11.14
CA SER A 9 3.84 -0.06 -11.08
C SER A 9 4.33 -0.04 -9.63
N LEU A 10 3.84 0.93 -8.83
CA LEU A 10 4.16 1.01 -7.41
C LEU A 10 3.62 -0.19 -6.63
N ALA A 11 2.42 -0.67 -6.96
CA ALA A 11 1.83 -1.82 -6.30
C ALA A 11 2.67 -3.09 -6.50
N ALA A 12 3.12 -3.35 -7.73
CA ALA A 12 3.99 -4.49 -8.00
C ALA A 12 5.33 -4.40 -7.24
N GLU A 13 5.91 -3.19 -7.12
CA GLU A 13 7.13 -2.97 -6.36
C GLU A 13 6.93 -3.23 -4.86
N LEU A 14 5.82 -2.75 -4.29
CA LEU A 14 5.48 -2.93 -2.88
C LEU A 14 5.21 -4.40 -2.54
N GLU A 15 4.50 -5.13 -3.41
CA GLU A 15 4.22 -6.57 -3.28
C GLU A 15 5.56 -7.35 -3.19
N LEU A 16 6.46 -7.12 -4.14
CA LEU A 16 7.80 -7.74 -4.15
C LEU A 16 8.64 -7.38 -2.92
N LYS A 17 8.58 -6.13 -2.45
CA LYS A 17 9.30 -5.70 -1.23
C LYS A 17 8.75 -6.39 0.01
N ALA A 18 7.45 -6.54 0.10
CA ALA A 18 6.79 -7.17 1.23
C ALA A 18 7.07 -8.69 1.28
N GLU A 19 7.04 -9.36 0.12
CA GLU A 19 7.46 -10.77 -0.02
C GLU A 19 8.92 -10.98 0.40
N LYS A 20 9.84 -10.14 -0.09
CA LYS A 20 11.27 -10.21 0.28
C LYS A 20 11.52 -10.00 1.78
N ARG A 21 10.63 -9.29 2.47
CA ARG A 21 10.68 -9.07 3.93
C ARG A 21 10.04 -10.20 4.74
N GLY A 22 9.51 -11.25 4.08
CA GLY A 22 8.80 -12.34 4.74
C GLY A 22 7.42 -11.95 5.26
N THR A 23 6.88 -10.83 4.81
CA THR A 23 5.56 -10.32 5.22
C THR A 23 4.68 -10.16 3.97
N PRO A 24 4.19 -11.27 3.38
CA PRO A 24 3.29 -11.19 2.25
C PRO A 24 2.02 -10.42 2.65
N VAL A 25 1.56 -9.58 1.75
CA VAL A 25 0.40 -8.69 1.91
C VAL A 25 -0.57 -8.96 0.76
N PHE A 26 -1.86 -8.72 0.95
CA PHE A 26 -2.80 -8.95 -0.13
C PHE A 26 -2.59 -7.93 -1.24
N ARG A 27 -2.63 -8.40 -2.49
CA ARG A 27 -2.48 -7.56 -3.67
C ARG A 27 -3.39 -6.33 -3.64
N THR A 28 -4.65 -6.49 -3.21
CA THR A 28 -5.61 -5.38 -3.10
C THR A 28 -5.16 -4.30 -2.10
N ASP A 29 -4.58 -4.68 -0.96
CA ASP A 29 -4.08 -3.69 0.02
C ASP A 29 -2.94 -2.89 -0.56
N VAL A 30 -2.07 -3.57 -1.31
CA VAL A 30 -0.95 -2.95 -1.98
C VAL A 30 -1.42 -1.98 -3.07
N MET A 31 -2.46 -2.34 -3.81
CA MET A 31 -3.10 -1.43 -4.78
C MET A 31 -3.70 -0.20 -4.09
N ILE A 32 -4.43 -0.39 -2.98
CA ILE A 32 -5.02 0.72 -2.19
C ILE A 32 -3.91 1.62 -1.63
N ALA A 33 -2.84 1.02 -1.10
CA ALA A 33 -1.69 1.74 -0.57
C ALA A 33 -0.97 2.54 -1.65
N ALA A 34 -0.75 1.94 -2.82
CA ALA A 34 -0.13 2.60 -3.97
C ALA A 34 -0.94 3.81 -4.42
N MET A 35 -2.26 3.66 -4.55
CA MET A 35 -3.16 4.78 -4.86
C MET A 35 -3.06 5.89 -3.82
N ALA A 36 -3.09 5.56 -2.53
CA ALA A 36 -2.98 6.55 -1.46
C ALA A 36 -1.63 7.30 -1.52
N MET A 37 -0.54 6.57 -1.70
CA MET A 37 0.81 7.12 -1.77
C MET A 37 1.01 8.03 -3.00
N ASN A 38 0.61 7.59 -4.19
CA ASN A 38 0.74 8.37 -5.42
C ASN A 38 -0.10 9.65 -5.40
N ASN A 39 -1.23 9.63 -4.68
CA ASN A 39 -2.07 10.82 -4.50
C ASN A 39 -1.64 11.69 -3.29
N GLY A 40 -0.54 11.36 -2.62
CA GLY A 40 -0.07 12.07 -1.42
C GLY A 40 -1.05 12.01 -0.25
N ALA A 41 -1.99 11.05 -0.27
CA ALA A 41 -3.04 10.90 0.71
C ALA A 41 -2.59 10.04 1.89
N LYS A 42 -3.28 10.21 3.03
CA LYS A 42 -3.25 9.26 4.12
C LYS A 42 -4.41 8.28 3.95
N LEU A 43 -4.19 7.00 4.20
CA LEU A 43 -5.23 5.98 4.13
C LEU A 43 -6.02 5.94 5.44
N CYS A 44 -7.33 6.11 5.36
CA CYS A 44 -8.25 5.82 6.46
C CYS A 44 -8.74 4.37 6.31
N THR A 45 -8.64 3.59 7.37
CA THR A 45 -9.05 2.17 7.37
C THR A 45 -9.61 1.78 8.73
N LEU A 46 -10.57 0.87 8.73
CA LEU A 46 -11.07 0.22 9.95
C LEU A 46 -10.20 -0.99 10.35
N ASP A 47 -9.34 -1.48 9.45
CA ASP A 47 -8.43 -2.58 9.71
C ASP A 47 -6.97 -2.09 9.70
N MET A 48 -6.55 -1.55 10.84
CA MET A 48 -5.19 -1.06 11.02
C MET A 48 -4.15 -2.19 10.90
N LYS A 49 -4.48 -3.41 11.31
CA LYS A 49 -3.52 -4.53 11.34
C LYS A 49 -3.10 -4.94 9.94
N HIS A 50 -4.03 -4.86 8.99
CA HIS A 50 -3.79 -5.22 7.59
C HIS A 50 -2.81 -4.28 6.89
N PHE A 51 -2.95 -2.96 7.12
CA PHE A 51 -2.15 -1.95 6.43
C PHE A 51 -0.89 -1.52 7.19
N LYS A 52 -0.76 -1.85 8.48
CA LYS A 52 0.40 -1.49 9.30
C LYS A 52 1.74 -1.97 8.75
N PRO A 53 1.89 -3.18 8.18
CA PRO A 53 3.15 -3.58 7.54
C PRO A 53 3.59 -2.63 6.40
N LEU A 54 2.63 -2.06 5.68
CA LEU A 54 2.88 -1.13 4.56
C LEU A 54 3.35 0.25 5.00
N GLU A 55 3.18 0.64 6.28
CA GLU A 55 3.78 1.88 6.81
C GLU A 55 5.31 1.86 6.70
N SER A 56 5.92 0.68 6.89
CA SER A 56 7.37 0.47 6.71
C SER A 56 7.85 0.58 5.25
N LEU A 57 6.90 0.68 4.32
CA LEU A 57 7.12 0.87 2.88
C LEU A 57 6.65 2.25 2.39
N GLY A 58 6.23 3.14 3.29
CA GLY A 58 5.90 4.52 2.98
C GLY A 58 4.41 4.87 2.98
N LEU A 59 3.52 3.91 3.24
CA LEU A 59 2.10 4.20 3.45
C LEU A 59 1.93 5.06 4.71
N LYS A 60 1.04 6.05 4.65
CA LYS A 60 0.67 6.86 5.81
C LYS A 60 -0.77 6.54 6.20
N LEU A 61 -1.02 6.12 7.43
CA LEU A 61 -2.37 5.91 7.94
C LEU A 61 -2.91 7.20 8.59
N PHE A 62 -4.21 7.43 8.48
CA PHE A 62 -4.91 8.39 9.34
C PHE A 62 -4.91 7.84 10.78
N LYS A 63 -4.57 8.68 11.75
CA LYS A 63 -4.60 8.36 13.18
C LYS A 63 -5.87 8.90 13.80
#